data_AF-A0A3P5ZY29-F1
#
_entry.id   AF-A0A3P5ZY29-F1
#
_cell.length_a   1.000
_cell.length_b   1.000
_cell.length_c   1.000
_cell.angle_alpha   90.00
_cell.angle_beta   90.00
_cell.angle_gamma   90.00
#
_symmetry.space_group_name_H-M   'P 1'
#
loop_
_entity.id
_entity.type
_entity.pdbx_description
1 polymer ?
#
loop_
_entity_poly.entity_id
_entity_poly.type
_entity_poly.pdbx_seq_one_letter_code
_entity_poly.pdbx_strand_id
1 'polypeptide(L)'
;MVNLPLSEQILFLISLVKRKMFKLKVKPYIPDFKLAFEHFCIHAGGRAVLDEMQKNLDLKDWHMEPSRMTLHRFGNTSSSSLWYEMAYTEAKGRVKAGDRLWQIAFGSGFKCNSAVWKALRAVSTEEMTGNAWAGSTEDYPVKIVQ
;
A
#
# COMPACT_ATOMS: atom_id res chain seq x y z
N MET A 1 1.95 3.44 -17.13
CA MET A 1 3.38 3.20 -16.86
C MET A 1 3.67 3.83 -15.52
N VAL A 2 4.04 3.03 -14.51
CA VAL A 2 4.44 3.53 -13.19
C VAL A 2 5.84 4.10 -13.35
N ASN A 3 5.97 5.43 -13.35
CA ASN A 3 7.27 6.08 -13.45
C ASN A 3 7.58 6.77 -12.13
N LEU A 4 8.59 6.24 -11.43
CA LEU A 4 9.30 7.00 -10.41
C LEU A 4 10.01 8.18 -11.08
N PRO A 5 10.20 9.32 -10.39
CA PRO A 5 11.03 10.41 -10.90
C PRO A 5 12.41 9.92 -11.33
N LEU A 6 12.99 10.53 -12.36
CA LEU A 6 14.29 10.11 -12.90
C LEU A 6 15.40 10.14 -11.83
N SER A 7 15.32 11.07 -10.87
CA SER A 7 16.22 11.14 -9.72
C SER A 7 16.21 9.85 -8.90
N GLU A 8 15.04 9.31 -8.60
CA GLU A 8 14.87 8.05 -7.85
C GLU A 8 15.46 6.86 -8.62
N GLN A 9 15.23 6.82 -9.94
CA GLN A 9 15.75 5.77 -10.80
C GLN A 9 17.29 5.79 -10.86
N ILE A 10 17.89 6.98 -10.97
CA ILE A 10 19.35 7.16 -10.98
C ILE A 10 19.95 6.77 -9.63
N LEU A 11 19.37 7.22 -8.51
CA LEU A 11 19.85 6.86 -7.16
C LEU A 11 19.81 5.36 -6.91
N PHE A 12 18.70 4.71 -7.29
CA PHE A 12 18.58 3.26 -7.23
C PHE A 12 19.67 2.58 -8.07
N LEU A 13 19.85 3.00 -9.32
CA LEU A 13 20.86 2.43 -10.23
C LEU A 13 22.28 2.60 -9.68
N ILE A 14 22.65 3.78 -9.17
CA ILE A 14 23.96 4.03 -8.55
C ILE A 14 24.16 3.10 -7.35
N SER A 15 23.15 2.93 -6.50
CA SER A 15 23.23 2.03 -5.34
C SER A 15 23.44 0.58 -5.77
N LEU A 16 22.78 0.16 -6.86
CA LEU A 16 22.87 -1.19 -7.41
C LEU A 16 24.25 -1.45 -8.04
N VAL A 17 24.80 -0.49 -8.78
CA VAL A 17 26.15 -0.55 -9.36
C VAL A 17 27.22 -0.61 -8.25
N LYS A 18 27.15 0.26 -7.23
CA LYS A 18 28.07 0.25 -6.08
C LYS A 18 28.11 -1.11 -5.37
N ARG A 19 26.95 -1.75 -5.21
CA ARG A 19 26.87 -3.07 -4.57
C ARG A 19 27.32 -4.19 -5.48
N LYS A 20 26.86 -4.22 -6.73
CA LYS A 20 27.06 -5.36 -7.64
C LYS A 20 28.43 -5.37 -8.32
N MET A 21 28.91 -4.21 -8.78
CA MET A 21 30.19 -4.11 -9.49
C MET A 21 31.35 -3.85 -8.54
N PHE A 22 31.16 -3.01 -7.52
CA PHE A 22 32.24 -2.63 -6.60
C PHE A 22 32.24 -3.40 -5.28
N LYS A 23 31.31 -4.35 -5.07
CA LYS A 23 31.16 -5.18 -3.86
C LYS A 23 31.16 -4.38 -2.54
N LEU A 24 30.77 -3.10 -2.58
CA LEU A 24 30.73 -2.24 -1.41
C LEU A 24 29.56 -2.66 -0.50
N LYS A 25 29.81 -2.73 0.81
CA LYS A 25 28.77 -2.99 1.84
C LYS A 25 27.91 -1.75 2.11
N VAL A 26 27.27 -1.23 1.07
CA VAL A 26 26.27 -0.15 1.17
C VAL A 26 24.86 -0.74 1.28
N LYS A 27 24.02 -0.15 2.12
CA LYS A 27 22.60 -0.52 2.20
C LYS A 27 21.92 -0.24 0.85
N PRO A 28 21.04 -1.13 0.36
CA PRO A 28 20.23 -0.84 -0.82
C PRO A 28 19.47 0.47 -0.64
N TYR A 29 19.47 1.32 -1.68
CA TYR A 29 18.56 2.46 -1.73
C TYR A 29 17.16 1.95 -2.04
N ILE A 30 16.18 2.37 -1.24
CA ILE A 30 14.77 2.08 -1.48
C ILE A 30 14.16 3.36 -2.04
N PRO A 31 13.65 3.34 -3.28
CA PRO A 31 13.02 4.51 -3.89
C PRO A 31 11.83 5.01 -3.08
N ASP A 32 11.58 6.32 -3.14
CA ASP A 32 10.36 6.86 -2.55
C ASP A 32 9.14 6.54 -3.44
N PHE A 33 8.49 5.42 -3.14
CA PHE A 33 7.29 4.96 -3.86
C PHE A 33 6.08 5.88 -3.69
N LYS A 34 6.08 6.77 -2.69
CA LYS A 34 5.01 7.76 -2.48
C LYS A 34 4.94 8.78 -3.63
N LEU A 35 6.00 8.92 -4.43
CA LEU A 35 6.02 9.75 -5.64
C LEU A 35 5.31 9.07 -6.83
N ALA A 36 5.21 7.75 -6.79
CA ALA A 36 4.61 6.94 -7.84
C ALA A 36 3.18 6.50 -7.54
N PHE A 37 2.77 6.51 -6.26
CA PHE A 37 1.47 6.04 -5.81
C PHE A 37 0.90 6.92 -4.71
N GLU A 38 -0.39 7.23 -4.85
CA GLU A 38 -1.16 7.97 -3.87
C GLU A 38 -1.72 7.04 -2.78
N HIS A 39 -2.06 5.79 -3.14
CA HIS A 39 -2.69 4.82 -2.22
C HIS A 39 -1.95 3.48 -2.20
N PHE A 40 -1.98 2.83 -1.05
CA PHE A 40 -1.33 1.52 -0.83
C PHE A 40 -2.34 0.57 -0.19
N CYS A 41 -2.43 -0.64 -0.75
CA CYS A 41 -3.14 -1.76 -0.15
C CYS A 41 -2.13 -2.89 0.02
N ILE A 42 -1.73 -3.14 1.26
CA ILE A 42 -0.74 -4.14 1.63
C ILE A 42 -1.45 -5.26 2.39
N HIS A 43 -1.75 -6.33 1.67
CA HIS A 43 -2.21 -7.56 2.30
C HIS A 43 -1.02 -8.29 2.89
N ALA A 44 -1.07 -8.50 4.19
CA ALA A 44 -0.10 -9.32 4.89
C ALA A 44 -0.76 -10.30 5.84
N GLY A 45 -0.13 -11.46 6.02
CA GLY A 45 -0.65 -12.55 6.86
C GLY A 45 -0.90 -12.17 8.32
N GLY A 46 -0.30 -11.08 8.79
CA GLY A 46 -0.49 -10.52 10.11
C GLY A 46 0.26 -9.19 10.31
N ARG A 47 0.09 -8.62 11.50
CA ARG A 47 0.57 -7.28 11.85
C ARG A 47 2.07 -7.07 11.65
N ALA A 48 2.89 -8.01 12.08
CA ALA A 48 4.36 -7.89 12.01
C ALA A 48 4.85 -7.64 10.57
N VAL A 49 4.18 -8.24 9.58
CA VAL A 49 4.52 -8.04 8.18
C VAL A 49 4.07 -6.66 7.69
N LEU A 50 2.93 -6.13 8.17
CA LEU A 50 2.54 -4.73 7.89
C LEU A 50 3.56 -3.74 8.48
N ASP A 51 4.05 -3.99 9.70
CA ASP A 51 5.04 -3.14 10.36
C ASP A 51 6.37 -3.13 9.58
N GLU A 52 6.84 -4.31 9.15
CA GLU A 52 8.03 -4.42 8.32
C GLU A 52 7.83 -3.76 6.95
N MET A 53 6.68 -3.90 6.30
CA MET A 53 6.40 -3.23 5.03
C MET A 53 6.36 -1.71 5.17
N GLN A 54 5.71 -1.21 6.23
CA GLN A 54 5.68 0.22 6.53
C GLN A 54 7.10 0.79 6.67
N LYS A 55 7.95 0.10 7.43
CA LYS A 55 9.34 0.49 7.66
C LYS A 55 10.20 0.40 6.39
N ASN A 56 10.09 -0.69 5.64
CA ASN A 56 10.92 -0.90 4.45
C ASN A 56 10.54 0.06 3.31
N LEU A 57 9.27 0.39 3.15
CA LEU A 57 8.80 1.32 2.10
C LEU A 57 8.69 2.78 2.58
N ASP A 58 9.07 3.05 3.83
CA ASP A 58 8.96 4.38 4.46
C ASP A 58 7.55 4.98 4.30
N LEU A 59 6.53 4.20 4.65
CA LEU A 59 5.13 4.59 4.55
C LEU A 59 4.66 5.28 5.83
N LYS A 60 3.91 6.37 5.65
CA LYS A 60 3.19 7.05 6.74
C LYS A 60 2.00 6.21 7.22
N ASP A 61 1.57 6.43 8.46
CA ASP A 61 0.39 5.78 9.05
C ASP A 61 -0.87 5.96 8.20
N TRP A 62 -1.01 7.12 7.54
CA TRP A 62 -2.12 7.38 6.62
C TRP A 62 -2.21 6.37 5.47
N HIS A 63 -1.07 5.92 4.92
CA HIS A 63 -1.03 4.90 3.87
C HIS A 63 -1.29 3.50 4.42
N MET A 64 -0.91 3.23 5.66
CA MET A 64 -1.07 1.92 6.31
C MET A 64 -2.45 1.73 6.95
N GLU A 65 -3.18 2.83 7.17
CA GLU A 65 -4.50 2.82 7.77
C GLU A 65 -5.47 1.83 7.10
N PRO A 66 -5.61 1.77 5.75
CA PRO A 66 -6.51 0.83 5.11
C PRO A 66 -6.19 -0.64 5.43
N SER A 67 -4.90 -1.04 5.33
CA SER A 67 -4.44 -2.39 5.65
C SER A 67 -4.62 -2.73 7.13
N ARG A 68 -4.31 -1.78 8.03
CA ARG A 68 -4.44 -1.98 9.47
C ARG A 68 -5.89 -2.08 9.92
N MET A 69 -6.77 -1.20 9.42
CA MET A 69 -8.19 -1.23 9.77
C MET A 69 -8.86 -2.46 9.18
N THR A 70 -8.51 -2.85 7.94
CA THR A 70 -9.00 -4.09 7.33
C THR A 70 -8.61 -5.30 8.17
N LEU A 71 -7.33 -5.43 8.52
CA LEU A 71 -6.85 -6.52 9.36
C LEU A 71 -7.52 -6.51 10.75
N HIS A 72 -7.73 -5.34 11.34
CA HIS A 72 -8.41 -5.21 12.63
C HIS A 72 -9.87 -5.68 12.56
N ARG A 73 -10.62 -5.21 11.55
CA ARG A 73 -12.07 -5.46 11.47
C ARG A 73 -12.40 -6.85 10.95
N PHE A 74 -11.75 -7.27 9.87
CA PHE A 74 -12.10 -8.49 9.13
C PHE A 74 -11.10 -9.62 9.36
N GLY A 75 -9.98 -9.36 10.03
CA GLY A 75 -8.89 -10.31 10.12
C GLY A 75 -8.21 -10.52 8.77
N ASN A 76 -7.48 -11.62 8.67
CA ASN A 76 -6.86 -12.05 7.41
C ASN A 76 -7.90 -12.82 6.58
N THR A 77 -8.50 -12.16 5.59
CA THR A 77 -9.44 -12.76 4.64
C THR A 77 -8.74 -13.28 3.37
N SER A 78 -7.47 -13.69 3.51
CA SER A 78 -6.61 -14.15 2.43
C SER A 78 -6.51 -13.10 1.31
N SER A 79 -6.43 -13.52 0.05
CA SER A 79 -6.32 -12.67 -1.14
C SER A 79 -7.39 -11.58 -1.24
N SER A 80 -8.57 -11.78 -0.63
CA SER A 80 -9.64 -10.79 -0.67
C SER A 80 -9.37 -9.54 0.18
N SER A 81 -8.42 -9.60 1.12
CA SER A 81 -8.08 -8.48 2.01
C SER A 81 -7.77 -7.20 1.23
N LEU A 82 -7.03 -7.30 0.13
CA LEU A 82 -6.69 -6.16 -0.73
C LEU A 82 -7.90 -5.39 -1.25
N TRP A 83 -9.02 -6.08 -1.49
CA TRP A 83 -10.26 -5.46 -1.96
C TRP A 83 -10.99 -4.76 -0.82
N TYR A 84 -10.94 -5.31 0.40
CA TYR A 84 -11.45 -4.61 1.59
C TYR A 84 -10.62 -3.36 1.91
N GLU A 85 -9.31 -3.40 1.69
CA GLU A 85 -8.41 -2.25 1.87
C GLU A 85 -8.68 -1.14 0.83
N MET A 86 -8.89 -1.54 -0.43
CA MET A 86 -9.29 -0.63 -1.49
C MET A 86 -10.66 -0.02 -1.18
N ALA A 87 -11.64 -0.85 -0.79
CA ALA A 87 -12.97 -0.41 -0.40
C ALA A 87 -12.93 0.56 0.78
N TYR A 88 -12.04 0.36 1.76
CA TYR A 88 -11.83 1.30 2.87
C TYR A 88 -11.34 2.66 2.36
N THR A 89 -10.37 2.63 1.44
CA THR A 89 -9.78 3.84 0.85
C THR A 89 -10.81 4.65 0.07
N GLU A 90 -11.65 3.96 -0.71
CA GLU A 90 -12.80 4.56 -1.39
C GLU A 90 -13.81 5.11 -0.39
N ALA A 91 -14.13 4.37 0.67
CA ALA A 91 -15.13 4.76 1.66
C ALA A 91 -14.72 5.97 2.49
N LYS A 92 -13.41 6.17 2.68
CA LYS A 92 -12.85 7.39 3.25
C LYS A 92 -12.84 8.59 2.28
N GLY A 93 -13.40 8.44 1.08
CA GLY A 93 -13.44 9.47 0.06
C GLY A 93 -12.04 9.88 -0.43
N ARG A 94 -11.04 9.01 -0.30
CA ARG A 94 -9.64 9.35 -0.58
C ARG A 94 -9.29 9.25 -2.06
N VAL A 95 -10.04 8.47 -2.84
CA VAL A 95 -9.71 8.13 -4.23
C VAL A 95 -10.23 9.19 -5.20
N LYS A 96 -9.31 9.89 -5.86
CA LYS A 96 -9.61 10.91 -6.88
C LYS A 96 -9.30 10.38 -8.29
N ALA A 97 -9.88 11.02 -9.30
CA ALA A 97 -9.56 10.72 -10.68
C ALA A 97 -8.05 10.95 -10.94
N GLY A 98 -7.38 9.95 -11.52
CA GLY A 98 -5.96 9.98 -11.82
C GLY A 98 -5.07 9.34 -10.75
N ASP A 99 -5.57 9.15 -9.52
CA ASP A 99 -4.82 8.53 -8.43
C ASP A 99 -4.39 7.11 -8.79
N ARG A 100 -3.23 6.71 -8.28
CA ARG A 100 -2.62 5.41 -8.49
C ARG A 100 -2.58 4.66 -7.17
N LEU A 101 -3.09 3.44 -7.20
CA LEU A 101 -3.15 2.55 -6.04
C LEU A 101 -2.28 1.33 -6.29
N TRP A 102 -1.37 1.04 -5.35
CA TRP A 102 -0.52 -0.13 -5.40
C TRP A 102 -1.01 -1.21 -4.45
N GLN A 103 -1.39 -2.36 -5.01
CA GLN A 103 -1.68 -3.57 -4.26
C GLN A 103 -0.43 -4.42 -4.12
N ILE A 104 -0.12 -4.87 -2.91
CA ILE A 104 0.97 -5.79 -2.59
C ILE A 104 0.39 -6.90 -1.71
N ALA A 105 0.47 -8.15 -2.16
CA ALA A 105 -0.02 -9.31 -1.40
C ALA A 105 1.07 -10.33 -1.17
N PHE A 106 1.16 -10.79 0.08
CA PHE A 106 2.00 -11.93 0.48
C PHE A 106 1.14 -13.18 0.69
N GLY A 107 1.52 -14.27 0.02
CA GLY A 107 0.83 -15.56 0.11
C GLY A 107 1.64 -16.64 0.82
N SER A 108 1.13 -17.88 0.83
CA SER A 108 1.85 -19.01 1.43
C SER A 108 3.26 -19.21 0.83
N GLY A 109 4.26 -19.30 1.72
CA GLY A 109 5.68 -19.40 1.37
C GLY A 109 6.34 -18.04 1.12
N PHE A 110 7.08 -17.91 0.01
CA PHE A 110 7.80 -16.68 -0.39
C PHE A 110 7.12 -15.95 -1.56
N LYS A 111 5.81 -16.12 -1.72
CA LYS A 111 5.06 -15.53 -2.85
C LYS A 111 4.71 -14.08 -2.52
N CYS A 112 5.09 -13.18 -3.44
CA CYS A 112 4.68 -11.79 -3.45
C CYS A 112 4.04 -11.49 -4.80
N ASN A 113 2.82 -10.94 -4.80
CA ASN A 113 2.16 -10.44 -5.99
C ASN A 113 1.93 -8.94 -5.84
N SER A 114 2.01 -8.20 -6.94
CA SER A 114 1.72 -6.78 -6.96
C SER A 114 0.93 -6.37 -8.19
N ALA A 115 -0.05 -5.50 -8.01
CA ALA A 115 -0.84 -4.92 -9.07
C ALA A 115 -0.98 -3.41 -8.86
N VAL A 116 -1.04 -2.66 -9.96
CA VAL A 116 -1.20 -1.21 -9.92
C VAL A 116 -2.46 -0.83 -10.65
N TRP A 117 -3.27 -0.01 -9.99
CA TRP A 117 -4.51 0.52 -10.51
C TRP A 117 -4.38 2.03 -10.70
N LYS A 118 -5.08 2.57 -11.70
CA LYS A 118 -5.26 4.01 -11.87
C LYS A 118 -6.76 4.31 -11.84
N ALA A 119 -7.17 5.16 -10.92
CA ALA A 119 -8.54 5.62 -10.83
C ALA A 119 -8.89 6.43 -12.09
N LEU A 120 -9.89 5.98 -12.85
CA LEU A 120 -10.33 6.67 -14.07
C LEU A 120 -11.30 7.81 -13.77
N ARG A 121 -11.94 7.76 -12.60
CA ARG A 121 -12.88 8.74 -12.08
C ARG A 121 -12.71 8.85 -10.57
N ALA A 122 -13.25 9.92 -9.99
CA ALA A 122 -13.42 9.98 -8.55
C ALA A 122 -14.51 8.99 -8.12
N VAL A 123 -14.34 8.40 -6.94
CA VAL A 123 -15.35 7.53 -6.31
C VAL A 123 -16.09 8.38 -5.29
N SER A 124 -17.38 8.62 -5.50
CA SER A 124 -18.18 9.39 -4.54
C SER A 124 -18.56 8.51 -3.35
N THR A 125 -18.66 9.14 -2.17
CA THR A 125 -19.15 8.46 -0.96
C THR A 125 -20.64 8.12 -1.03
N GLU A 126 -21.37 8.70 -1.98
CA GLU A 126 -22.80 8.46 -2.20
C GLU A 126 -23.06 7.17 -3.00
N GLU A 127 -22.11 6.76 -3.85
CA GLU A 127 -22.15 5.51 -4.63
C GLU A 127 -21.79 4.26 -3.80
N MET A 128 -21.63 4.41 -2.49
CA MET A 128 -21.12 3.40 -1.54
C MET A 128 -22.13 2.33 -1.11
N THR A 129 -23.33 2.25 -1.69
CA THR A 129 -24.42 1.37 -1.20
C THR A 129 -24.07 -0.13 -1.18
N GLY A 130 -22.99 -0.56 -1.85
CA GLY A 130 -22.45 -1.92 -1.80
C GLY A 130 -21.03 -2.05 -1.23
N ASN A 131 -20.46 -0.98 -0.66
CA ASN A 131 -19.11 -1.01 -0.10
C ASN A 131 -19.10 -1.74 1.25
N ALA A 132 -18.10 -2.60 1.48
CA ALA A 132 -17.95 -3.39 2.71
C ALA A 132 -17.83 -2.56 4.00
N TRP A 133 -17.53 -1.26 3.89
CA TRP A 133 -17.38 -0.31 5.00
C TRP A 133 -18.56 0.64 5.16
N ALA A 134 -19.56 0.59 4.26
CA ALA A 134 -20.72 1.46 4.31
C ALA A 134 -21.38 1.45 5.70
N GLY A 135 -21.73 2.63 6.21
CA GLY A 135 -22.37 2.81 7.53
C GLY A 135 -21.47 2.60 8.75
N SER A 136 -20.18 2.33 8.56
CA SER A 136 -19.24 2.09 9.68
C SER A 136 -17.86 2.71 9.46
N THR A 137 -17.61 3.32 8.30
CA THR A 137 -16.34 4.00 8.00
C THR A 137 -15.99 5.08 9.02
N GLU A 138 -16.98 5.81 9.54
CA GLU A 138 -16.77 6.89 10.51
C GLU A 138 -16.24 6.42 11.87
N ASP A 139 -16.44 5.14 12.21
CA ASP A 139 -15.92 4.54 13.45
C ASP A 139 -14.41 4.26 13.39
N TYR A 140 -13.79 4.48 12.23
CA TYR A 140 -12.37 4.23 11.96
C TYR A 140 -11.63 5.54 11.62
N PRO A 141 -10.31 5.62 11.85
CA PRO A 141 -9.46 4.58 12.42
C PRO A 141 -9.64 4.43 13.93
N VAL A 142 -9.58 3.19 14.41
CA VAL A 142 -9.47 2.89 15.85
C VAL A 142 -8.01 2.87 16.27
N LYS A 143 -7.74 3.18 17.54
CA LYS A 143 -6.39 3.07 18.10
C LYS A 143 -6.04 1.59 18.28
N ILE A 144 -5.17 1.08 17.41
CA ILE A 144 -4.64 -0.28 17.55
C ILE A 144 -3.47 -0.22 18.53
N VAL A 145 -3.55 -0.96 19.64
CA VAL A 145 -2.44 -1.11 20.59
C VAL A 145 -1.23 -1.64 19.82
N GLN A 146 -0.11 -0.93 19.76
CA GLN A 146 1.13 -1.36 19.09
C GLN A 146 1.79 -2.55 19.77
#